data_AF-A0A1V9A4J5-F1
#
_entry.id   AF-A0A1V9A4J5-F1
#
_cell.length_a   1.000
_cell.length_b   1.000
_cell.length_c   1.000
_cell.angle_alpha   90.00
_cell.angle_beta   90.00
_cell.angle_gamma   90.00
#
_symmetry.space_group_name_H-M   'P 1'
#
loop_
_entity.id
_entity.type
_entity.pdbx_description
1 polymer ?
#
loop_
_entity_poly.entity_id
_entity_poly.type
_entity_poly.pdbx_seq_one_letter_code
_entity_poly.pdbx_strand_id
1 'polypeptide(L)'
;MAHARARAVAWPGTSTADARQFRLDVEDVEHWEHRRRGRHARLWVVSLVVHAAARDADDAALRLTRYVRQPQHRIGDVPILRASGLPEPGAAGSPTTYPGGAVAHHDPAPYGALERAHVAAYVQALAAARLRWMSDCATAPLSRLSRLSRLSPVTEDDAPVYVRDSSLTLWRVRHRVLCLAGPGEAQARAAELAATVVDDAGVQAAEVTRLRADDGYVDVEGWRVHPALTLAPRATTALWDDYDRTESDAGQPAAVAEVLGRAAVSVWKAFTSRA
;
A
#
# COMPACT_ATOMS: atom_id res chain seq x y z
N MET A 1 -0.06 -30.63 9.26
CA MET A 1 1.07 -30.78 10.22
C MET A 1 1.73 -32.17 10.20
N ALA A 2 0.97 -33.28 10.20
CA ALA A 2 1.56 -34.64 10.11
C ALA A 2 2.44 -34.86 8.85
N HIS A 3 2.12 -34.22 7.73
CA HIS A 3 2.88 -34.37 6.48
C HIS A 3 4.19 -33.58 6.40
N ALA A 4 4.32 -32.44 7.10
CA ALA A 4 5.62 -31.76 7.22
C ALA A 4 6.58 -32.66 8.01
N ARG A 5 6.12 -33.26 9.12
CA ARG A 5 6.91 -34.27 9.85
C ARG A 5 7.25 -35.51 9.03
N ALA A 6 6.40 -35.93 8.10
CA ALA A 6 6.64 -37.11 7.25
C ALA A 6 7.82 -36.94 6.27
N ARG A 7 8.12 -35.71 5.80
CA ARG A 7 9.31 -35.43 4.98
C ARG A 7 10.63 -35.70 5.72
N ALA A 8 10.67 -35.61 7.05
CA ALA A 8 11.89 -35.82 7.83
C ALA A 8 12.36 -37.27 7.89
N VAL A 9 11.46 -38.24 7.64
CA VAL A 9 11.75 -39.67 7.83
C VAL A 9 12.02 -40.40 6.51
N ALA A 10 11.63 -39.84 5.36
CA ALA A 10 11.50 -40.60 4.11
C ALA A 10 12.43 -40.20 2.96
N TRP A 11 13.43 -39.32 3.14
CA TRP A 11 14.36 -38.96 2.06
C TRP A 11 15.78 -39.49 2.28
N PRO A 12 16.11 -40.70 1.79
CA PRO A 12 17.49 -41.14 1.71
C PRO A 12 18.21 -40.33 0.62
N GLY A 13 19.20 -39.53 1.00
CA GLY A 13 20.12 -38.85 0.08
C GLY A 13 20.11 -37.31 0.05
N THR A 14 19.35 -36.64 0.91
CA THR A 14 19.38 -35.16 1.00
C THR A 14 20.72 -34.65 1.49
N SER A 15 21.26 -33.64 0.82
CA SER A 15 22.45 -32.94 1.29
C SER A 15 22.18 -32.28 2.66
N THR A 16 23.22 -32.00 3.43
CA THR A 16 23.11 -31.30 4.72
C THR A 16 22.46 -29.90 4.57
N ALA A 17 22.61 -29.28 3.40
CA ALA A 17 21.97 -28.01 3.05
C ALA A 17 20.45 -28.17 2.88
N ASP A 18 20.01 -29.20 2.16
CA ASP A 18 18.58 -29.47 1.94
C ASP A 18 17.87 -29.80 3.26
N ALA A 19 18.52 -30.59 4.12
CA ALA A 19 18.01 -30.91 5.45
C ALA A 19 17.96 -29.68 6.39
N ARG A 20 18.86 -28.71 6.19
CA ARG A 20 18.83 -27.42 6.93
C ARG A 20 17.69 -26.54 6.42
N GLN A 21 17.57 -26.36 5.10
CA GLN A 21 16.51 -25.54 4.51
C GLN A 21 15.14 -26.10 4.90
N PHE A 22 14.98 -27.42 4.87
CA PHE A 22 13.75 -28.07 5.28
C PHE A 22 13.36 -27.78 6.74
N ARG A 23 14.33 -27.76 7.67
CA ARG A 23 14.04 -27.39 9.07
C ARG A 23 13.56 -25.95 9.19
N LEU A 24 14.19 -25.03 8.47
CA LEU A 24 13.77 -23.63 8.42
C LEU A 24 12.34 -23.50 7.86
N ASP A 25 12.04 -24.20 6.76
CA ASP A 25 10.70 -24.21 6.16
C ASP A 25 9.64 -24.71 7.17
N VAL A 26 9.95 -25.78 7.92
CA VAL A 26 9.06 -26.29 8.96
C VAL A 26 8.87 -25.28 10.08
N GLU A 27 9.94 -24.66 10.56
CA GLU A 27 9.89 -23.62 11.60
C GLU A 27 9.04 -22.41 11.17
N ASP A 28 9.18 -21.95 9.93
CA ASP A 28 8.41 -20.84 9.37
C ASP A 28 6.91 -21.17 9.30
N VAL A 29 6.56 -22.39 8.88
CA VAL A 29 5.16 -22.86 8.86
C VAL A 29 4.61 -23.04 10.27
N GLU A 30 5.39 -23.60 11.19
CA GLU A 30 4.98 -23.76 12.58
C GLU A 30 4.78 -22.39 13.25
N HIS A 31 5.63 -21.41 12.98
CA HIS A 31 5.48 -20.03 13.46
C HIS A 31 4.19 -19.39 12.92
N TRP A 32 3.95 -19.52 11.62
CA TRP A 32 2.72 -19.03 10.98
C TRP A 32 1.47 -19.63 11.61
N GLU A 33 1.40 -20.96 11.70
CA GLU A 33 0.24 -21.67 12.23
C GLU A 33 0.09 -21.48 13.75
N HIS A 34 1.19 -21.26 14.47
CA HIS A 34 1.13 -20.87 15.88
C HIS A 34 0.44 -19.52 16.05
N ARG A 35 0.84 -18.49 15.28
CA ARG A 35 0.15 -17.19 15.29
C ARG A 35 -1.30 -17.34 14.82
N ARG A 36 -1.57 -18.10 13.76
CA ARG A 36 -2.92 -18.28 13.23
C ARG A 36 -3.88 -19.04 14.17
N ARG A 37 -3.38 -19.82 15.13
CA ARG A 37 -4.21 -20.66 16.00
C ARG A 37 -5.34 -19.86 16.65
N GLY A 38 -6.58 -20.32 16.46
CA GLY A 38 -7.79 -19.67 16.99
C GLY A 38 -8.27 -18.46 16.18
N ARG A 39 -7.62 -18.14 15.05
CA ARG A 39 -7.92 -16.99 14.19
C ARG A 39 -8.23 -17.45 12.77
N HIS A 40 -9.10 -16.73 12.07
CA HIS A 40 -9.49 -17.04 10.69
C HIS A 40 -8.67 -16.29 9.62
N ALA A 41 -7.50 -15.76 10.01
CA ALA A 41 -6.62 -15.01 9.11
C ALA A 41 -6.17 -15.85 7.90
N ARG A 42 -6.27 -15.23 6.71
CA ARG A 42 -5.76 -15.76 5.44
C ARG A 42 -4.85 -14.73 4.80
N LEU A 43 -3.89 -15.18 3.99
CA LEU A 43 -3.09 -14.32 3.14
C LEU A 43 -3.92 -13.88 1.94
N TRP A 44 -3.87 -12.58 1.64
CA TRP A 44 -4.53 -11.97 0.50
C TRP A 44 -3.52 -11.17 -0.32
N VAL A 45 -3.69 -11.26 -1.64
CA VAL A 45 -2.99 -10.42 -2.63
C VAL A 45 -3.98 -9.38 -3.13
N VAL A 46 -3.72 -8.12 -2.79
CA VAL A 46 -4.47 -6.94 -3.23
C VAL A 46 -3.75 -6.32 -4.42
N SER A 47 -4.44 -6.16 -5.54
CA SER A 47 -3.92 -5.44 -6.70
C SER A 47 -4.55 -4.05 -6.76
N LEU A 48 -3.72 -3.02 -6.72
CA LEU A 48 -4.11 -1.62 -6.77
C LEU A 48 -3.62 -1.01 -8.07
N VAL A 49 -4.46 -0.20 -8.72
CA VAL A 49 -4.03 0.72 -9.77
C VAL A 49 -3.98 2.12 -9.17
N VAL A 50 -2.83 2.78 -9.28
CA VAL A 50 -2.61 4.13 -8.77
C VAL A 50 -2.39 5.08 -9.92
N HIS A 51 -3.04 6.23 -9.88
CA HIS A 51 -2.97 7.23 -10.95
C HIS A 51 -2.26 8.50 -10.49
N ALA A 52 -1.58 9.18 -11.43
CA ALA A 52 -1.04 10.52 -11.24
C ALA A 52 -0.92 11.26 -12.57
N ALA A 53 -1.13 12.58 -12.55
CA ALA A 53 -0.69 13.43 -13.66
C ALA A 53 0.84 13.60 -13.58
N ALA A 54 1.52 13.46 -14.72
CA ALA A 54 2.95 13.69 -14.83
C ALA A 54 3.30 14.20 -16.23
N ARG A 55 4.44 14.90 -16.34
CA ARG A 55 4.92 15.49 -17.60
C ARG A 55 5.50 14.45 -18.56
N ASP A 56 6.25 13.51 -17.99
CA ASP A 56 6.97 12.48 -18.73
C ASP A 56 7.09 11.21 -17.86
N ALA A 57 7.83 10.22 -18.39
CA ALA A 57 8.04 8.94 -17.71
C ALA A 57 8.87 9.07 -16.42
N ASP A 58 9.80 10.01 -16.35
CA ASP A 58 10.68 10.18 -15.19
C ASP A 58 9.92 10.85 -14.03
N ASP A 59 9.12 11.87 -14.31
CA ASP A 59 8.17 12.47 -13.38
C ASP A 59 7.13 11.42 -12.91
N ALA A 60 6.61 10.60 -13.84
CA ALA A 60 5.69 9.52 -13.47
C ALA A 60 6.36 8.50 -12.54
N ALA A 61 7.61 8.09 -12.82
CA ALA A 61 8.36 7.17 -11.97
C ALA A 61 8.58 7.75 -10.57
N LEU A 62 8.96 9.02 -10.48
CA LEU A 62 9.12 9.74 -9.22
C LEU A 62 7.83 9.68 -8.38
N ARG A 63 6.70 10.02 -9.00
CA ARG A 63 5.41 10.19 -8.32
C ARG A 63 4.70 8.88 -7.99
N LEU A 64 4.94 7.81 -8.76
CA LEU A 64 4.18 6.57 -8.65
C LEU A 64 4.98 5.41 -8.03
N THR A 65 6.31 5.46 -8.01
CA THR A 65 7.13 4.30 -7.60
C THR A 65 8.09 4.54 -6.44
N ARG A 66 8.60 5.78 -6.22
CA ARG A 66 9.67 6.02 -5.24
C ARG A 66 9.19 6.06 -3.79
N TYR A 67 8.55 7.13 -3.36
CA TYR A 67 8.05 7.30 -1.98
C TYR A 67 6.74 8.10 -1.93
N VAL A 68 6.28 8.62 -3.07
CA VAL A 68 4.96 9.25 -3.22
C VAL A 68 3.96 8.18 -3.68
N ARG A 69 2.70 8.31 -3.24
CA ARG A 69 1.55 7.48 -3.66
C ARG A 69 1.73 5.97 -3.48
N GLN A 70 2.51 5.58 -2.49
CA GLN A 70 2.68 4.19 -2.11
C GLN A 70 1.63 3.76 -1.09
N PRO A 71 0.94 2.62 -1.30
CA PRO A 71 0.04 2.04 -0.30
C PRO A 71 0.76 1.79 1.03
N GLN A 72 0.12 2.17 2.13
CA GLN A 72 0.69 2.11 3.48
C GLN A 72 -0.02 1.07 4.34
N HIS A 73 0.77 0.25 5.03
CA HIS A 73 0.26 -0.62 6.09
C HIS A 73 0.12 0.17 7.40
N ARG A 74 -0.56 -0.39 8.40
CA ARG A 74 -0.69 0.25 9.71
C ARG A 74 0.64 0.32 10.46
N ILE A 75 1.54 -0.60 10.17
CA ILE A 75 2.92 -0.56 10.66
C ILE A 75 3.83 0.40 9.87
N GLY A 76 3.32 1.05 8.82
CA GLY A 76 4.03 2.03 7.98
C GLY A 76 4.30 1.54 6.56
N ASP A 77 5.29 2.15 5.90
CA ASP A 77 5.75 1.70 4.60
C ASP A 77 6.58 0.43 4.77
N VAL A 78 6.08 -0.66 4.19
CA VAL A 78 6.74 -1.96 4.23
C VAL A 78 6.94 -2.46 2.81
N PRO A 79 8.05 -2.08 2.15
CA PRO A 79 8.29 -2.43 0.75
C PRO A 79 8.28 -3.94 0.49
N ILE A 80 8.69 -4.76 1.46
CA ILE A 80 8.67 -6.23 1.33
C ILE A 80 7.25 -6.81 1.21
N LEU A 81 6.21 -6.05 1.55
CA LEU A 81 4.81 -6.43 1.37
C LEU A 81 4.22 -5.92 0.04
N ARG A 82 5.01 -5.20 -0.76
CA ARG A 82 4.55 -4.54 -1.98
C ARG A 82 5.51 -4.73 -3.15
N ALA A 83 5.00 -5.26 -4.25
CA ALA A 83 5.67 -5.17 -5.55
C ALA A 83 5.04 -4.02 -6.37
N SER A 84 5.87 -3.13 -6.91
CA SER A 84 5.44 -2.07 -7.83
C SER A 84 5.84 -2.40 -9.25
N GLY A 85 4.91 -2.26 -10.19
CA GLY A 85 5.22 -2.27 -11.62
C GLY A 85 5.89 -0.97 -12.08
N LEU A 86 6.12 -0.87 -13.38
CA LEU A 86 6.57 0.36 -14.03
C LEU A 86 5.35 1.25 -14.36
N PRO A 87 5.49 2.58 -14.28
CA PRO A 87 4.47 3.50 -14.76
C PRO A 87 4.23 3.33 -16.25
N GLU A 88 2.97 3.38 -16.64
CA GLU A 88 2.54 3.41 -18.05
C GLU A 88 1.54 4.54 -18.27
N PRO A 89 1.48 5.13 -19.48
CA PRO A 89 0.43 6.07 -19.83
C PRO A 89 -0.96 5.44 -19.62
N GLY A 90 -1.84 6.17 -18.95
CA GLY A 90 -3.23 5.79 -18.74
C GLY A 90 -4.11 6.13 -19.94
N ALA A 91 -5.37 5.72 -19.88
CA ALA A 91 -6.38 6.20 -20.83
C ALA A 91 -6.53 7.73 -20.69
N ALA A 92 -6.85 8.41 -21.78
CA ALA A 92 -7.14 9.84 -21.76
C ALA A 92 -8.26 10.12 -20.73
N GLY A 93 -7.92 10.91 -19.71
CA GLY A 93 -8.81 11.31 -18.63
C GLY A 93 -8.36 12.68 -18.12
N SER A 94 -9.23 13.39 -17.40
CA SER A 94 -8.85 14.70 -16.86
C SER A 94 -7.72 14.52 -15.84
N PRO A 95 -6.58 15.25 -15.99
CA PRO A 95 -5.56 15.25 -14.95
C PRO A 95 -6.20 15.74 -13.65
N THR A 96 -6.13 14.94 -12.60
CA THR A 96 -6.84 15.24 -11.34
C THR A 96 -6.22 16.42 -10.62
N THR A 97 -4.89 16.48 -10.52
CA THR A 97 -4.14 17.61 -9.96
C THR A 97 -2.65 17.51 -10.33
N TYR A 98 -1.95 18.64 -10.41
CA TYR A 98 -0.49 18.72 -10.44
C TYR A 98 -0.02 19.88 -9.56
N PRO A 99 1.02 19.71 -8.72
CA PRO A 99 1.42 20.75 -7.77
C PRO A 99 2.04 21.94 -8.49
N GLY A 100 1.49 23.14 -8.29
CA GLY A 100 1.97 24.37 -8.92
C GLY A 100 3.45 24.65 -8.70
N GLY A 101 3.98 24.33 -7.50
CA GLY A 101 5.40 24.46 -7.19
C GLY A 101 6.32 23.59 -8.04
N ALA A 102 5.84 22.47 -8.60
CA ALA A 102 6.60 21.63 -9.52
C ALA A 102 6.60 22.17 -10.96
N VAL A 103 5.65 23.06 -11.29
CA VAL A 103 5.50 23.57 -12.66
C VAL A 103 6.75 24.35 -13.10
N ALA A 104 7.40 25.05 -12.17
CA ALA A 104 8.60 25.84 -12.43
C ALA A 104 9.90 25.01 -12.54
N HIS A 105 9.87 23.70 -12.31
CA HIS A 105 11.06 22.86 -12.23
C HIS A 105 11.03 21.75 -13.28
N HIS A 106 12.13 21.61 -14.03
CA HIS A 106 12.32 20.55 -15.03
C HIS A 106 13.59 19.73 -14.77
N ASP A 107 14.32 20.02 -13.70
CA ASP A 107 15.57 19.34 -13.38
C ASP A 107 15.30 17.96 -12.76
N PRO A 108 15.70 16.86 -13.42
CA PRO A 108 15.51 15.50 -12.91
C PRO A 108 16.58 15.10 -11.89
N ALA A 109 17.49 16.02 -11.49
CA ALA A 109 18.50 15.76 -10.49
C ALA A 109 17.87 15.12 -9.24
N PRO A 110 18.34 13.93 -8.80
CA PRO A 110 17.87 13.31 -7.58
C PRO A 110 17.97 14.29 -6.41
N TYR A 111 16.89 14.39 -5.64
CA TYR A 111 16.75 15.29 -4.49
C TYR A 111 16.77 16.79 -4.82
N GLY A 112 16.64 17.14 -6.11
CA GLY A 112 16.54 18.50 -6.61
C GLY A 112 15.22 19.21 -6.26
N ALA A 113 15.05 20.41 -6.82
CA ALA A 113 13.90 21.27 -6.51
C ALA A 113 12.56 20.65 -6.94
N LEU A 114 12.52 19.98 -8.10
CA LEU A 114 11.33 19.28 -8.59
C LEU A 114 10.88 18.19 -7.61
N GLU A 115 11.83 17.35 -7.22
CA GLU A 115 11.60 16.24 -6.30
C GLU A 115 11.09 16.73 -4.95
N ARG A 116 11.72 17.76 -4.39
CA ARG A 116 11.32 18.42 -3.15
C ARG A 116 9.90 19.00 -3.23
N ALA A 117 9.54 19.63 -4.34
CA ALA A 117 8.21 20.21 -4.54
C ALA A 117 7.12 19.13 -4.55
N HIS A 118 7.36 17.99 -5.20
CA HIS A 118 6.43 16.85 -5.18
C HIS A 118 6.31 16.23 -3.79
N VAL A 119 7.41 16.05 -3.08
CA VAL A 119 7.42 15.53 -1.70
C VAL A 119 6.59 16.44 -0.79
N ALA A 120 6.87 17.74 -0.81
CA ALA A 120 6.19 18.70 0.05
C ALA A 120 4.67 18.74 -0.22
N ALA A 121 4.29 18.79 -1.50
CA ALA A 121 2.89 18.75 -1.90
C ALA A 121 2.19 17.44 -1.46
N TYR A 122 2.87 16.30 -1.59
CA TYR A 122 2.28 15.02 -1.17
C TYR A 122 2.13 14.92 0.35
N VAL A 123 3.08 15.44 1.13
CA VAL A 123 2.96 15.52 2.59
C VAL A 123 1.76 16.38 3.00
N GLN A 124 1.53 17.51 2.34
CA GLN A 124 0.35 18.35 2.55
C GLN A 124 -0.94 17.61 2.16
N ALA A 125 -0.94 16.89 1.03
CA ALA A 125 -2.08 16.11 0.58
C ALA A 125 -2.47 15.01 1.57
N LEU A 126 -1.48 14.30 2.15
CA LEU A 126 -1.70 13.31 3.21
C LEU A 126 -2.30 13.94 4.48
N ALA A 127 -1.83 15.13 4.87
CA ALA A 127 -2.39 15.88 5.99
C ALA A 127 -3.85 16.31 5.73
N ALA A 128 -4.15 16.81 4.53
CA ALA A 128 -5.50 17.16 4.12
C ALA A 128 -6.44 15.94 4.10
N ALA A 129 -5.95 14.80 3.60
CA ALA A 129 -6.68 13.54 3.59
C ALA A 129 -7.02 13.09 5.02
N ARG A 130 -6.04 13.15 5.94
CA ARG A 130 -6.24 12.85 7.36
C ARG A 130 -7.36 13.71 7.97
N LEU A 131 -7.34 15.02 7.73
CA LEU A 131 -8.37 15.92 8.26
C LEU A 131 -9.78 15.59 7.74
N ARG A 132 -9.90 15.22 6.46
CA ARG A 132 -11.18 14.75 5.89
C ARG A 132 -11.68 13.48 6.57
N TRP A 133 -10.83 12.47 6.70
CA TRP A 133 -11.19 11.23 7.39
C TRP A 133 -11.60 11.47 8.84
N MET A 134 -10.94 12.38 9.56
CA MET A 134 -11.33 12.77 10.92
C MET A 134 -12.68 13.52 10.97
N SER A 135 -12.95 14.38 9.99
CA SER A 135 -14.21 15.16 9.91
C SER A 135 -15.41 14.26 9.58
N ASP A 136 -15.20 13.24 8.73
CA ASP A 136 -16.20 12.22 8.42
C ASP A 136 -16.54 11.35 9.65
N CYS A 137 -15.61 11.15 10.59
CA CYS A 137 -15.88 10.49 11.87
C CYS A 137 -16.79 11.31 12.79
N ALA A 138 -16.63 12.63 12.79
CA ALA A 138 -17.37 13.53 13.69
C ALA A 138 -18.83 13.77 13.24
N THR A 139 -19.19 13.34 12.02
CA THR A 139 -20.48 13.64 11.38
C THR A 139 -21.18 12.37 10.86
N ALA A 140 -21.80 11.59 11.74
CA ALA A 140 -22.87 10.66 11.36
C ALA A 140 -24.00 10.67 12.40
N PRO A 141 -25.30 10.69 12.01
CA PRO A 141 -25.83 10.14 10.76
C PRO A 141 -26.71 11.13 9.96
N LEU A 142 -26.26 11.59 8.80
CA LEU A 142 -27.17 12.01 7.72
C LEU A 142 -26.60 11.57 6.35
N SER A 143 -27.52 11.17 5.50
CA SER A 143 -27.41 10.37 4.27
C SER A 143 -26.18 10.62 3.39
N ARG A 144 -25.58 9.53 2.89
CA ARG A 144 -24.45 9.49 1.93
C ARG A 144 -24.65 10.37 0.68
N LEU A 145 -25.89 10.69 0.32
CA LEU A 145 -26.23 11.51 -0.85
C LEU A 145 -26.19 13.03 -0.59
N SER A 146 -26.22 13.49 0.66
CA SER A 146 -26.19 14.92 0.98
C SER A 146 -24.77 15.50 1.13
N ARG A 147 -23.74 14.65 1.11
CA ARG A 147 -22.34 15.02 1.40
C ARG A 147 -21.55 15.56 0.20
N LEU A 148 -22.00 15.31 -1.03
CA LEU A 148 -21.34 15.86 -2.22
C LEU A 148 -21.58 17.36 -2.44
N SER A 149 -22.45 18.00 -1.63
CA SER A 149 -22.84 19.41 -1.80
C SER A 149 -22.49 20.34 -0.64
N ARG A 150 -21.74 19.89 0.38
CA ARG A 150 -21.31 20.77 1.49
C ARG A 150 -19.84 20.58 1.83
N LEU A 151 -18.99 21.04 0.92
CA LEU A 151 -17.63 21.41 1.26
C LEU A 151 -17.63 22.93 1.51
N SER A 152 -17.54 23.33 2.77
CA SER A 152 -17.09 24.70 3.06
C SER A 152 -15.65 24.84 2.54
N PRO A 153 -15.32 25.96 1.89
CA PRO A 153 -13.99 26.16 1.33
C PRO A 153 -12.97 26.17 2.46
N VAL A 154 -11.91 25.38 2.28
CA VAL A 154 -10.61 25.70 2.89
C VAL A 154 -10.35 27.17 2.56
N THR A 155 -10.05 27.98 3.56
CA THR A 155 -9.69 29.40 3.39
C THR A 155 -8.72 29.53 2.21
N GLU A 156 -9.09 30.33 1.22
CA GLU A 156 -8.41 30.43 -0.10
C GLU A 156 -6.91 30.75 0.01
N ASP A 157 -6.44 31.23 1.16
CA ASP A 157 -5.05 31.65 1.39
C ASP A 157 -4.03 30.50 1.58
N ASP A 158 -4.49 29.27 1.84
CA ASP A 158 -3.62 28.09 2.07
C ASP A 158 -3.98 26.89 1.17
N ALA A 159 -4.88 27.09 0.19
CA ALA A 159 -5.26 26.05 -0.75
C ALA A 159 -4.10 25.76 -1.72
N PRO A 160 -3.69 24.50 -1.95
CA PRO A 160 -2.61 24.23 -2.87
C PRO A 160 -2.98 24.67 -4.29
N VAL A 161 -2.10 25.42 -4.94
CA VAL A 161 -2.32 25.89 -6.31
C VAL A 161 -2.19 24.71 -7.27
N TYR A 162 -3.30 24.29 -7.87
CA TYR A 162 -3.33 23.24 -8.89
C TYR A 162 -3.40 23.84 -10.28
N VAL A 163 -2.53 23.38 -11.18
CA VAL A 163 -2.50 23.85 -12.57
C VAL A 163 -3.10 22.79 -13.49
N ARG A 164 -4.03 23.22 -14.35
CA ARG A 164 -4.44 22.44 -15.53
C ARG A 164 -3.50 22.80 -16.68
N ASP A 165 -2.48 21.98 -16.87
CA ASP A 165 -1.50 22.14 -17.95
C ASP A 165 -1.78 21.08 -19.02
N SER A 166 -1.95 21.51 -20.27
CA SER A 166 -2.22 20.65 -21.43
C SER A 166 -1.04 19.72 -21.78
N SER A 167 0.14 19.96 -21.22
CA SER A 167 1.31 19.07 -21.35
C SER A 167 1.27 17.87 -20.41
N LEU A 168 0.34 17.83 -19.44
CA LEU A 168 0.25 16.73 -18.49
C LEU A 168 -0.45 15.52 -19.09
N THR A 169 0.17 14.36 -18.92
CA THR A 169 -0.42 13.07 -19.25
C THR A 169 -0.86 12.37 -17.98
N LEU A 170 -1.95 11.61 -18.04
CA LEU A 170 -2.35 10.73 -16.95
C LEU A 170 -1.51 9.45 -17.02
N TRP A 171 -0.83 9.11 -15.93
CA TRP A 171 -0.04 7.89 -15.78
C TRP A 171 -0.67 6.98 -14.74
N ARG A 172 -0.38 5.68 -14.86
CA ARG A 172 -0.79 4.69 -13.87
C ARG A 172 0.32 3.70 -13.56
N VAL A 173 0.28 3.13 -12.36
CA VAL A 173 1.11 2.00 -11.97
C VAL A 173 0.26 0.95 -11.27
N ARG A 174 0.64 -0.32 -11.40
CA ARG A 174 0.03 -1.43 -10.66
C ARG A 174 0.90 -1.77 -9.45
N HIS A 175 0.31 -1.78 -8.26
CA HIS A 175 0.91 -2.38 -7.08
C HIS A 175 0.25 -3.71 -6.75
N ARG A 176 1.05 -4.67 -6.31
CA ARG A 176 0.60 -5.89 -5.66
C ARG A 176 1.00 -5.81 -4.20
N VAL A 177 0.03 -5.78 -3.31
CA VAL A 177 0.21 -5.61 -1.87
C VAL A 177 -0.30 -6.87 -1.16
N LEU A 178 0.47 -7.37 -0.20
CA LEU A 178 0.10 -8.51 0.63
C LEU A 178 -0.57 -8.02 1.91
N CYS A 179 -1.67 -8.64 2.33
CA CYS A 179 -2.24 -8.41 3.65
C CYS A 179 -2.81 -9.70 4.24
N LEU A 180 -2.92 -9.72 5.57
CA LEU A 180 -3.69 -10.74 6.28
C LEU A 180 -5.07 -10.17 6.61
N ALA A 181 -6.10 -10.99 6.45
CA ALA A 181 -7.47 -10.63 6.81
C ALA A 181 -8.31 -11.88 7.09
N GLY A 182 -9.27 -11.75 8.00
CA GLY A 182 -10.30 -12.74 8.23
C GLY A 182 -11.36 -12.78 7.12
N PRO A 183 -12.29 -13.75 7.15
CA PRO A 183 -13.43 -13.81 6.25
C PRO A 183 -14.29 -12.55 6.35
N GLY A 184 -14.56 -11.87 5.23
CA GLY A 184 -15.35 -10.64 5.18
C GLY A 184 -14.59 -9.34 5.45
N GLU A 185 -13.37 -9.41 6.00
CA GLU A 185 -12.52 -8.24 6.28
C GLU A 185 -11.64 -7.85 5.09
N ALA A 186 -11.35 -8.79 4.19
CA ALA A 186 -10.38 -8.59 3.12
C ALA A 186 -10.73 -7.40 2.20
N GLN A 187 -12.02 -7.19 1.92
CA GLN A 187 -12.49 -6.04 1.15
C GLN A 187 -12.25 -4.72 1.90
N ALA A 188 -12.52 -4.68 3.21
CA ALA A 188 -12.27 -3.52 4.04
C ALA A 188 -10.76 -3.22 4.14
N ARG A 189 -9.92 -4.24 4.29
CA ARG A 189 -8.46 -4.10 4.26
C ARG A 189 -7.95 -3.59 2.91
N ALA A 190 -8.48 -4.10 1.80
CA ALA A 190 -8.11 -3.62 0.47
C ALA A 190 -8.52 -2.15 0.24
N ALA A 191 -9.73 -1.78 0.69
CA ALA A 191 -10.22 -0.41 0.63
C ALA A 191 -9.38 0.53 1.51
N GLU A 192 -9.00 0.10 2.71
CA GLU A 192 -8.11 0.85 3.59
C GLU A 192 -6.74 1.10 2.92
N LEU A 193 -6.12 0.06 2.35
CA LEU A 193 -4.85 0.19 1.62
C LEU A 193 -4.97 1.18 0.45
N ALA A 194 -6.06 1.13 -0.31
CA ALA A 194 -6.31 2.07 -1.40
C ALA A 194 -6.49 3.51 -0.89
N ALA A 195 -7.22 3.70 0.21
CA ALA A 195 -7.47 5.00 0.82
C ALA A 195 -6.22 5.71 1.35
N THR A 196 -5.13 4.97 1.63
CA THR A 196 -3.84 5.56 2.03
C THR A 196 -3.10 6.24 0.87
N VAL A 197 -3.53 6.00 -0.36
CA VAL A 197 -2.92 6.57 -1.56
C VAL A 197 -3.79 7.71 -2.06
N VAL A 198 -3.21 8.90 -2.09
CA VAL A 198 -3.96 10.13 -2.38
C VAL A 198 -3.37 10.93 -3.53
N ASP A 199 -4.19 11.73 -4.21
CA ASP A 199 -3.75 12.72 -5.18
C ASP A 199 -3.22 13.98 -4.50
N ASP A 200 -2.92 15.04 -5.25
CA ASP A 200 -2.35 16.25 -4.66
C ASP A 200 -3.40 17.10 -3.94
N ALA A 201 -4.70 16.83 -4.13
CA ALA A 201 -5.81 17.33 -3.32
C ALA A 201 -6.05 16.49 -2.06
N GLY A 202 -5.34 15.37 -1.92
CA GLY A 202 -5.50 14.37 -0.89
C GLY A 202 -6.76 13.50 -1.07
N VAL A 203 -7.37 13.51 -2.25
CA VAL A 203 -8.47 12.60 -2.60
C VAL A 203 -7.89 11.24 -2.96
N GLN A 204 -8.59 10.15 -2.69
CA GLN A 204 -8.10 8.81 -3.00
C GLN A 204 -7.71 8.68 -4.48
N ALA A 205 -6.48 8.21 -4.75
CA ALA A 205 -5.91 8.05 -6.09
C ALA A 205 -5.63 6.59 -6.49
N ALA A 206 -5.97 5.64 -5.62
CA ALA A 206 -5.86 4.21 -5.88
C ALA A 206 -7.23 3.54 -6.04
N GLU A 207 -7.28 2.54 -6.91
CA GLU A 207 -8.44 1.67 -7.11
C GLU A 207 -8.05 0.20 -6.86
N VAL A 208 -8.89 -0.53 -6.11
CA VAL A 208 -8.75 -1.98 -5.95
C VAL A 208 -9.27 -2.66 -7.21
N THR A 209 -8.38 -3.26 -7.99
CA THR A 209 -8.74 -3.94 -9.25
C THR A 209 -8.86 -5.46 -9.09
N ARG A 210 -8.17 -6.04 -8.10
CA ARG A 210 -8.24 -7.48 -7.83
C ARG A 210 -7.94 -7.77 -6.37
N LEU A 211 -8.70 -8.71 -5.81
CA LEU A 211 -8.47 -9.26 -4.48
C LEU A 211 -8.48 -10.79 -4.59
N ARG A 212 -7.39 -11.44 -4.19
CA ARG A 212 -7.22 -12.90 -4.30
C ARG A 212 -6.67 -13.47 -3.01
N ALA A 213 -7.32 -14.49 -2.44
CA ALA A 213 -6.73 -15.27 -1.36
C ALA A 213 -5.54 -16.09 -1.87
N ASP A 214 -4.52 -16.23 -1.04
CA ASP A 214 -3.35 -17.07 -1.30
C ASP A 214 -3.28 -18.17 -0.23
N ASP A 215 -3.87 -19.32 -0.55
CA ASP A 215 -3.90 -20.48 0.34
C ASP A 215 -2.75 -21.47 0.05
N GLY A 216 -1.70 -20.97 -0.62
CA GLY A 216 -0.64 -21.79 -1.17
C GLY A 216 -1.00 -22.40 -2.52
N TYR A 217 -0.16 -23.32 -2.99
CA TYR A 217 -0.34 -24.01 -4.27
C TYR A 217 0.01 -25.49 -4.14
N VAL A 218 -0.36 -26.27 -5.15
CA VAL A 218 0.09 -27.65 -5.30
C VAL A 218 1.26 -27.65 -6.27
N ASP A 219 2.41 -28.18 -5.86
CA ASP A 219 3.60 -28.25 -6.70
C ASP A 219 3.52 -29.38 -7.74
N VAL A 220 4.59 -29.52 -8.54
CA VAL A 220 4.66 -30.50 -9.63
C VAL A 220 4.60 -31.96 -9.16
N GLU A 221 4.87 -32.22 -7.88
CA GLU A 221 4.83 -33.54 -7.26
C GLU A 221 3.47 -33.81 -6.58
N GLY A 222 2.54 -32.84 -6.61
CA GLY A 222 1.24 -32.95 -5.98
C GLY A 222 1.23 -32.52 -4.51
N TRP A 223 2.31 -31.93 -4.00
CA TRP A 223 2.38 -31.49 -2.61
C TRP A 223 1.82 -30.08 -2.43
N ARG A 224 1.06 -29.90 -1.35
CA ARG A 224 0.57 -28.58 -0.98
C ARG A 224 1.69 -27.77 -0.32
N VAL A 225 2.15 -26.74 -1.02
CA VAL A 225 3.08 -25.73 -0.51
C VAL A 225 2.30 -24.70 0.29
N HIS A 226 2.73 -24.47 1.53
CA HIS A 226 2.12 -23.50 2.43
C HIS A 226 2.49 -22.07 2.01
N PRO A 227 1.56 -21.08 2.06
CA PRO A 227 1.85 -19.71 1.62
C PRO A 227 3.02 -19.06 2.37
N ALA A 228 3.22 -19.37 3.65
CA ALA A 228 4.36 -18.89 4.42
C ALA A 228 5.73 -19.22 3.78
N LEU A 229 5.84 -20.34 3.05
CA LEU A 229 7.08 -20.75 2.37
C LEU A 229 7.39 -19.91 1.13
N THR A 230 6.42 -19.14 0.64
CA THR A 230 6.62 -18.21 -0.48
C THR A 230 7.05 -16.81 -0.01
N LEU A 231 7.11 -16.61 1.30
CA LEU A 231 7.41 -15.33 1.93
C LEU A 231 8.76 -15.38 2.62
N ALA A 232 9.53 -14.31 2.51
CA ALA A 232 10.70 -14.15 3.36
C ALA A 232 10.26 -14.00 4.83
N PRO A 233 11.04 -14.48 5.82
CA PRO A 233 10.68 -14.39 7.24
C PRO A 233 10.29 -12.99 7.71
N ARG A 234 10.99 -11.95 7.20
CA ARG A 234 10.66 -10.55 7.50
C ARG A 234 9.27 -10.13 7.01
N ALA A 235 8.84 -10.64 5.86
CA ALA A 235 7.51 -10.36 5.31
C ALA A 235 6.43 -11.06 6.14
N THR A 236 6.69 -12.30 6.58
CA THR A 236 5.80 -13.02 7.50
C THR A 236 5.62 -12.26 8.81
N THR A 237 6.69 -11.80 9.45
CA THR A 237 6.60 -10.99 10.68
C THR A 237 5.79 -9.71 10.44
N ALA A 238 6.11 -8.96 9.39
CA ALA A 238 5.43 -7.71 9.09
C ALA A 238 3.93 -7.88 8.79
N LEU A 239 3.54 -8.95 8.09
CA LEU A 239 2.13 -9.27 7.83
C LEU A 239 1.35 -9.51 9.11
N TRP A 240 1.91 -10.31 10.02
CA TRP A 240 1.25 -10.59 11.28
C TRP A 240 1.22 -9.38 12.21
N ASP A 241 2.26 -8.54 12.22
CA ASP A 241 2.28 -7.33 13.03
C ASP A 241 1.30 -6.27 12.49
N ASP A 242 1.10 -6.19 11.16
CA ASP A 242 0.01 -5.41 10.56
C ASP A 242 -1.35 -5.98 10.96
N TYR A 243 -1.55 -7.30 10.85
CA TYR A 243 -2.80 -7.96 11.21
C TYR A 243 -3.20 -7.72 12.66
N ASP A 244 -2.28 -7.92 13.60
CA ASP A 244 -2.51 -7.72 15.04
C ASP A 244 -2.88 -6.26 15.37
N ARG A 245 -2.43 -5.28 14.56
CA ARG A 245 -2.86 -3.87 14.66
C ARG A 245 -4.20 -3.56 13.99
N THR A 246 -4.79 -4.52 13.29
CA THR A 246 -6.02 -4.32 12.48
C THR A 246 -7.22 -5.12 12.97
N GLU A 247 -6.98 -6.20 13.72
CA GLU A 247 -7.98 -7.20 14.07
C GLU A 247 -9.21 -6.64 14.79
N SER A 248 -9.10 -5.49 15.49
CA SER A 248 -10.21 -4.88 16.24
C SER A 248 -11.00 -3.81 15.47
N ASP A 249 -10.47 -3.27 14.38
CA ASP A 249 -10.95 -2.02 13.77
C ASP A 249 -10.59 -1.88 12.27
N ALA A 250 -10.49 -3.00 11.54
CA ALA A 250 -10.25 -2.99 10.11
C ALA A 250 -11.23 -2.09 9.35
N GLY A 251 -10.72 -1.17 8.53
CA GLY A 251 -11.54 -0.24 7.75
C GLY A 251 -12.20 0.89 8.57
N GLN A 252 -11.90 1.04 9.85
CA GLN A 252 -12.40 2.18 10.63
C GLN A 252 -11.76 3.49 10.14
N PRO A 253 -12.58 4.55 9.91
CA PRO A 253 -12.10 5.85 9.47
C PRO A 253 -10.95 6.45 10.30
N ALA A 254 -10.99 6.29 11.63
CA ALA A 254 -9.95 6.78 12.54
C ALA A 254 -8.59 6.10 12.30
N ALA A 255 -8.58 4.80 12.01
CA ALA A 255 -7.37 4.06 11.70
C ALA A 255 -6.74 4.54 10.38
N VAL A 256 -7.56 4.81 9.35
CA VAL A 256 -7.07 5.37 8.08
C VAL A 256 -6.42 6.74 8.30
N ALA A 257 -7.07 7.60 9.10
CA ALA A 257 -6.54 8.92 9.44
C ALA A 257 -5.19 8.84 10.17
N GLU A 258 -5.01 7.86 11.07
CA GLU A 258 -3.73 7.62 11.75
C GLU A 258 -2.63 7.18 10.77
N VAL A 259 -2.95 6.27 9.84
CA VAL A 259 -2.01 5.82 8.80
C VAL A 259 -1.57 6.99 7.92
N LEU A 260 -2.51 7.82 7.46
CA LEU A 260 -2.21 9.00 6.65
C LEU A 260 -1.28 9.99 7.39
N GLY A 261 -1.51 10.21 8.68
CA GLY A 261 -0.64 11.04 9.51
C GLY A 261 0.78 10.49 9.63
N ARG A 262 0.92 9.18 9.88
CA ARG A 262 2.23 8.51 9.89
C ARG A 262 2.90 8.55 8.52
N ALA A 263 2.15 8.33 7.45
CA ALA A 263 2.66 8.34 6.09
C ALA A 263 3.30 9.70 5.75
N ALA A 264 2.67 10.81 6.13
CA ALA A 264 3.21 12.15 5.92
C ALA A 264 4.61 12.31 6.56
N VAL A 265 4.77 11.85 7.80
CA VAL A 265 6.05 11.87 8.51
C VAL A 265 7.07 10.93 7.85
N SER A 266 6.67 9.72 7.50
CA SER A 266 7.54 8.72 6.89
C SER A 266 8.07 9.16 5.52
N VAL A 267 7.21 9.72 4.67
CA VAL A 267 7.61 10.25 3.36
C VAL A 267 8.64 11.36 3.51
N TRP A 268 8.40 12.32 4.40
CA TRP A 268 9.34 13.41 4.64
C TRP A 268 10.69 12.89 5.14
N LYS A 269 10.69 11.98 6.13
CA LYS A 269 11.92 11.36 6.66
C LYS A 269 12.68 10.59 5.57
N ALA A 270 11.98 9.82 4.75
CA ALA A 270 12.58 9.05 3.67
C ALA A 270 13.26 9.95 2.63
N PHE A 271 12.65 11.08 2.30
CA PHE A 271 13.27 12.09 1.43
C PHE A 271 14.51 12.71 2.09
N THR A 272 14.41 13.19 3.33
CA THR A 272 15.52 13.89 4.01
C THR A 272 16.70 12.99 4.41
N SER A 273 16.50 11.69 4.55
CA SER A 273 17.59 10.75 4.89
C SER A 273 18.41 10.32 3.68
N ARG A 274 17.96 10.65 2.48
CA ARG A 274 18.60 10.27 1.21
C ARG A 274 19.06 11.47 0.37
N ALA A 275 18.52 12.66 0.67
CA ALA A 275 18.93 13.95 0.13
C ALA A 275 20.21 14.46 0.79
#